data_AF-A0A2S9GAB2-F1
#
_entry.id   AF-A0A2S9GAB2-F1
#
_cell.length_a   1.000
_cell.length_b   1.000
_cell.length_c   1.000
_cell.angle_alpha   90.00
_cell.angle_beta   90.00
_cell.angle_gamma   90.00
#
_symmetry.space_group_name_H-M   'P 1'
#
loop_
_entity.id
_entity.type
_entity.pdbx_description
1 polymer ?
#
loop_
_entity_poly.entity_id
_entity_poly.type
_entity_poly.pdbx_seq_one_letter_code
_entity_poly.pdbx_strand_id
1 'polypeptide(L)'
;QLHPLVCEAFNADFDGDQMAVHLPLSAEAQAEARILMLSSNNILSPASGRPLAMPRLDMVTGLFFLTTEIDGDTGEGTAAAKDQP
;
A
#
# COMPACT_ATOMS: atom_id res chain seq x y z
N GLN A 1 -0.69 13.25 -7.29
CA GLN A 1 -0.53 12.68 -5.94
C GLN A 1 -0.14 11.21 -6.10
N LEU A 2 0.87 10.73 -5.36
CA LEU A 2 1.35 9.35 -5.41
C LEU A 2 0.71 8.53 -4.28
N HIS A 3 0.39 7.26 -4.54
CA HIS A 3 -0.16 6.37 -3.52
C HIS A 3 0.93 5.93 -2.51
N PRO A 4 0.72 5.95 -1.19
CA PRO A 4 1.77 5.64 -0.20
C PRO A 4 2.40 4.24 -0.33
N LEU A 5 1.62 3.24 -0.75
CA LEU A 5 2.13 1.86 -0.92
C LEU A 5 3.08 1.68 -2.11
N VAL A 6 3.20 2.65 -3.02
CA VAL A 6 4.16 2.55 -4.13
C VAL A 6 5.45 3.32 -3.85
N CYS A 7 5.52 4.11 -2.77
CA CYS A 7 6.70 4.91 -2.42
C CYS A 7 7.95 4.05 -2.22
N GLU A 8 7.82 2.84 -1.66
CA GLU A 8 8.95 1.91 -1.51
C GLU A 8 9.50 1.44 -2.86
N ALA A 9 8.62 1.12 -3.81
CA ALA A 9 9.03 0.69 -5.15
C ALA A 9 9.76 1.81 -5.92
N PHE A 10 9.38 3.07 -5.70
CA PHE A 10 10.06 4.23 -6.28
C PHE A 10 11.27 4.71 -5.46
N ASN A 11 11.47 4.17 -4.26
CA ASN A 11 12.42 4.67 -3.27
C ASN A 11 12.28 6.21 -3.09
N ALA A 12 11.03 6.66 -3.00
CA ALA A 12 10.68 8.08 -2.90
C ALA A 12 9.99 8.38 -1.56
N ASP A 13 10.21 9.57 -1.04
CA ASP A 13 9.46 10.11 0.09
C ASP A 13 8.75 11.42 -0.26
N PHE A 14 8.32 12.18 0.75
CA PHE A 14 7.56 13.42 0.57
C PHE A 14 8.33 14.66 1.06
N ASP A 15 9.67 14.63 1.05
CA ASP A 15 10.51 15.74 1.52
C ASP A 15 10.89 16.75 0.41
N GLY A 16 10.60 16.44 -0.85
CA GLY A 16 10.98 17.27 -2.01
C GLY A 16 11.31 16.51 -3.29
N ASP A 17 11.25 15.17 -3.26
CA ASP A 17 11.48 14.32 -4.43
C ASP A 17 10.65 14.73 -5.67
N GLN A 18 11.30 14.67 -6.83
CA GLN A 18 10.70 15.01 -8.12
C GLN A 18 10.46 13.76 -8.97
N MET A 19 9.32 13.71 -9.67
CA MET A 19 8.98 12.63 -10.59
C MET A 19 8.63 13.16 -11.98
N ALA A 20 9.18 12.54 -13.01
CA ALA A 20 8.81 12.81 -14.39
C ALA A 20 7.52 12.05 -14.78
N VAL A 21 6.65 12.71 -15.54
CA VAL A 21 5.40 12.11 -16.04
C VAL A 21 5.45 12.08 -17.57
N HIS A 22 5.23 10.90 -18.13
CA HIS A 22 5.24 10.66 -19.57
C HIS A 22 3.84 10.22 -20.04
N LEU A 23 3.43 10.67 -21.23
CA LEU A 23 2.14 10.32 -21.83
C LEU A 23 2.33 9.36 -23.02
N PRO A 24 1.87 8.09 -22.93
CA PRO A 24 1.92 7.17 -24.07
C PRO A 24 0.87 7.58 -25.12
N LEU A 25 1.32 7.81 -26.37
CA LEU A 25 0.45 8.32 -27.44
C LEU A 25 -0.14 7.22 -28.34
N SER A 26 0.63 6.17 -28.66
CA SER A 26 0.13 5.09 -29.52
C SER A 26 -0.80 4.13 -28.77
N ALA A 27 -1.75 3.52 -29.50
CA ALA A 27 -2.66 2.53 -28.93
C ALA A 27 -1.89 1.32 -28.33
N GLU A 28 -0.79 0.93 -28.99
CA GLU A 28 0.10 -0.13 -28.54
C GLU A 28 0.78 0.23 -27.22
N ALA A 29 1.37 1.43 -27.11
CA ALA A 29 2.01 1.88 -25.87
C ALA A 29 1.02 2.07 -24.73
N GLN A 30 -0.21 2.51 -25.01
CA GLN A 30 -1.27 2.60 -24.00
C GLN A 30 -1.71 1.22 -23.52
N ALA A 31 -1.78 0.24 -24.42
CA ALA A 31 -2.09 -1.14 -24.06
C ALA A 31 -0.98 -1.74 -23.20
N GLU A 32 0.28 -1.55 -23.58
CA GLU A 32 1.44 -2.03 -22.83
C GLU A 32 1.52 -1.39 -21.43
N ALA A 33 1.34 -0.07 -21.33
CA ALA A 33 1.35 0.63 -20.06
C ALA A 33 0.25 0.12 -19.11
N ARG A 34 -0.94 -0.18 -19.65
CA ARG A 34 -2.07 -0.69 -18.87
C ARG A 34 -1.95 -2.17 -18.51
N ILE A 35 -1.43 -3.00 -19.40
CA ILE A 35 -1.39 -4.46 -19.22
C ILE A 35 -0.14 -4.89 -18.46
N LEU A 36 1.00 -4.25 -18.68
CA LEU A 36 2.28 -4.66 -18.09
C LEU A 36 2.76 -3.70 -17.01
N MET A 37 2.71 -2.38 -17.26
CA MET A 37 3.33 -1.39 -16.37
C MET A 37 2.41 -0.88 -15.26
N LEU A 38 1.12 -1.26 -15.26
CA LEU A 38 0.17 -0.81 -14.25
C LEU A 38 0.61 -1.28 -12.85
N SER A 39 0.56 -0.37 -11.87
CA SER A 39 1.08 -0.61 -10.52
C SER A 39 0.45 -1.84 -9.83
N SER A 40 -0.82 -2.14 -10.10
CA SER A 40 -1.51 -3.32 -9.57
C SER A 40 -0.89 -4.66 -10.00
N ASN A 41 -0.11 -4.68 -11.08
CA ASN A 41 0.56 -5.88 -11.55
C ASN A 41 1.93 -6.07 -10.89
N ASN A 42 2.52 -4.99 -10.35
CA ASN A 42 3.87 -4.95 -9.83
C ASN A 42 3.90 -5.01 -8.28
N ILE A 43 3.19 -5.98 -7.71
CA ILE A 43 3.06 -6.14 -6.25
C ILE A 43 4.28 -6.84 -5.64
N LEU A 44 4.96 -7.71 -6.39
CA LEU A 44 6.09 -8.49 -5.91
C LEU A 44 7.41 -7.99 -6.50
N SER A 45 8.46 -8.03 -5.70
CA SER A 45 9.84 -7.76 -6.14
C SER A 45 10.30 -8.84 -7.13
N PRO A 46 10.72 -8.48 -8.36
CA PRO A 46 11.23 -9.46 -9.32
C PRO A 46 12.48 -10.20 -8.84
N ALA A 47 13.28 -9.57 -7.98
CA ALA A 47 14.54 -10.13 -7.49
C ALA A 47 14.37 -11.13 -6.34
N SER A 48 13.36 -10.92 -5.48
CA SER A 48 13.23 -11.67 -4.22
C SER A 48 11.86 -12.33 -4.02
N GLY A 49 10.86 -12.01 -4.84
CA GLY A 49 9.48 -12.46 -4.68
C GLY A 49 8.75 -11.87 -3.46
N ARG A 50 9.40 -11.00 -2.68
CA ARG A 50 8.79 -10.35 -1.52
C ARG A 50 7.81 -9.25 -1.96
N PRO A 51 6.72 -9.01 -1.21
CA PRO A 51 5.78 -7.95 -1.52
C PRO A 51 6.43 -6.56 -1.38
N LEU A 52 6.22 -5.71 -2.39
CA LEU A 52 6.64 -4.30 -2.42
C LEU A 52 5.54 -3.36 -1.90
N ALA A 53 4.28 -3.74 -2.04
CA ALA A 53 3.13 -2.92 -1.63
C ALA A 53 2.74 -3.18 -0.15
N MET A 54 3.73 -3.20 0.75
CA MET A 54 3.48 -3.45 2.17
C MET A 54 3.13 -2.15 2.92
N PRO A 55 2.20 -2.19 3.90
CA PRO A 55 1.97 -1.06 4.79
C PRO A 55 3.24 -0.70 5.56
N ARG A 56 3.48 0.60 5.79
CA ARG A 56 4.69 1.11 6.45
C ARG A 56 4.35 2.18 7.48
N LEU A 57 5.26 2.40 8.42
CA LEU A 57 5.23 3.49 9.39
C LEU A 57 3.88 3.57 10.12
N ASP A 58 3.13 4.64 9.90
CA ASP A 58 1.88 4.96 10.61
C ASP A 58 0.80 3.90 10.38
N MET A 59 0.75 3.28 9.20
CA MET A 59 -0.21 2.20 8.94
C MET A 59 0.07 0.98 9.81
N VAL A 60 1.34 0.61 9.96
CA VAL A 60 1.75 -0.51 10.82
C VAL A 60 1.53 -0.15 12.28
N THR A 61 1.83 1.09 12.66
CA THR A 61 1.64 1.58 14.04
C THR A 61 0.16 1.59 14.43
N GLY A 62 -0.73 2.04 13.53
CA GLY A 62 -2.17 2.02 13.74
C GLY A 62 -2.72 0.60 13.87
N LEU A 63 -2.30 -0.31 12.98
CA LEU A 63 -2.68 -1.73 13.08
C LEU A 63 -2.18 -2.34 14.39
N PHE A 64 -0.91 -2.12 14.75
CA PHE A 64 -0.33 -2.62 15.98
C PHE A 64 -1.12 -2.14 17.21
N PHE A 65 -1.41 -0.83 17.27
CA PHE A 65 -2.19 -0.25 18.36
C PHE A 65 -3.59 -0.87 18.46
N LEU A 66 -4.29 -1.02 17.33
CA LEU A 66 -5.64 -1.61 17.30
C LEU A 66 -5.66 -3.11 17.68
N THR A 67 -4.57 -3.83 17.42
CA THR A 67 -4.45 -5.26 17.73
C THR A 67 -3.78 -5.55 19.07
N THR A 68 -3.36 -4.53 19.81
CA THR A 68 -2.73 -4.73 21.12
C THR A 68 -3.82 -4.98 22.16
N GLU A 69 -3.74 -6.11 22.84
CA GLU A 69 -4.61 -6.43 23.96
C GLU A 69 -4.17 -5.67 25.23
N ILE A 70 -5.13 -5.10 25.94
CA ILE A 70 -4.91 -4.35 27.18
C ILE A 70 -5.80 -4.99 28.25
N ASP A 71 -5.16 -5.55 29.29
CA ASP A 71 -5.88 -6.14 30.43
C ASP A 71 -6.73 -5.06 31.13
N GLY A 72 -8.00 -5.36 31.41
CA GLY A 72 -8.92 -4.42 32.07
C GLY A 72 -9.56 -3.38 31.14
N ASP A 73 -9.42 -3.50 29.82
CA ASP A 73 -9.98 -2.52 28.88
C ASP A 73 -11.51 -2.63 28.75
N THR A 74 -12.12 -1.56 28.22
CA THR A 74 -13.56 -1.39 28.15
C THR A 74 -14.21 -2.46 27.28
N GLY A 75 -15.06 -3.30 27.87
CA GLY A 75 -15.74 -4.39 27.16
C GLY A 75 -15.04 -5.75 27.27
N GLU A 76 -13.99 -5.87 28.07
CA GLU A 76 -13.37 -7.17 28.39
C GLU A 76 -14.42 -8.20 28.86
N GLY A 77 -14.41 -9.39 28.25
CA GLY A 77 -15.38 -10.46 28.53
C GLY A 77 -16.79 -10.25 27.94
N THR A 78 -17.02 -9.15 27.21
CA THR A 78 -18.30 -8.91 26.50
C THR A 78 -18.25 -9.51 25.10
N ALA A 79 -19.30 -10.23 24.70
CA ALA A 79 -19.38 -10.79 23.35
C ALA A 79 -19.51 -9.66 22.31
N ALA A 80 -18.65 -9.68 21.28
CA ALA A 80 -18.71 -8.71 20.19
C ALA A 80 -20.06 -8.78 19.46
N ALA A 81 -20.68 -7.61 19.22
CA ALA A 81 -21.78 -7.52 18.28
C ALA A 81 -21.23 -7.80 16.87
N LYS A 82 -21.95 -8.57 16.05
CA LYS A 82 -21.52 -8.83 14.67
C LYS A 82 -21.38 -7.52 13.92
N ASP A 83 -20.29 -7.36 13.17
CA ASP A 83 -20.18 -6.29 12.18
C ASP A 83 -21.37 -6.38 11.22
N GLN A 84 -22.18 -5.32 11.20
CA GLN A 84 -23.19 -5.16 10.17
C GLN A 84 -22.53 -4.49 8.95
N PRO A 85 -22.75 -5.03 7.74
CA PRO A 85 -22.14 -4.51 6.52
C PRO A 85 -22.61 -3.09 6.17
#